data_AF-A0A7V4HW66-F1
#
_entry.id   AF-A0A7V4HW66-F1
#
_cell.length_a   1.000
_cell.length_b   1.000
_cell.length_c   1.000
_cell.angle_alpha   90.00
_cell.angle_beta   90.00
_cell.angle_gamma   90.00
#
_symmetry.space_group_name_H-M   'P 1'
#
loop_
_entity.id
_entity.type
_entity.pdbx_description
1 polymer ?
#
loop_
_entity_poly.entity_id
_entity_poly.type
_entity_poly.pdbx_seq_one_letter_code
_entity_poly.pdbx_strand_id
1 'polypeptide(L)'
;MESMATKQRSWRAASRIGVGLLALASLAAFPSETPWMIACWLLWATIRVLRLQAAWGPLVACALVVLIKRLPWTPGLLLIAGVAASCLVAGWLAQQSQIGWARRAMAWAQALVLWAAWALMALDWHAGVRGPRGLAVSPGRPVVCLGDSMTSMGPPHGGYPEVLAKLLTIPVVNLGQPGITSRQALGLLDRLALAEPQAVVLELGGNDFVQGEARKVVEDNLEQIIVACRQLGAEVILMEIPRGFFSDPYWGMERQLARRHRLELIPDTAIRRLLLQSPTMPPGQWTSGPFLTQDDGLHPNAQGNRLLAEHAAAALERVFGGAIRPRPERRHLP
;
A
#
# COMPACT_ATOMS: atom_id res chain seq x y z
N MET A 1 2.07 -10.58 51.03
CA MET A 1 2.20 -9.28 50.29
C MET A 1 3.22 -9.35 49.15
N GLU A 2 4.32 -10.11 49.30
CA GLU A 2 5.42 -10.22 48.31
C GLU A 2 5.00 -10.87 46.96
N SER A 3 4.09 -11.85 46.99
CA SER A 3 3.53 -12.53 45.80
C SER A 3 2.65 -11.63 44.91
N MET A 4 1.91 -10.68 45.50
CA MET A 4 1.11 -9.72 44.72
C MET A 4 1.98 -8.65 44.05
N ALA A 5 3.02 -8.18 44.75
CA ALA A 5 3.96 -7.19 44.20
C ALA A 5 4.75 -7.76 43.01
N THR A 6 5.18 -9.02 43.08
CA THR A 6 5.85 -9.72 41.96
C THR A 6 4.92 -9.94 40.78
N LYS A 7 3.67 -10.37 41.01
CA LYS A 7 2.66 -10.54 39.96
C LYS A 7 2.28 -9.22 39.28
N GLN A 8 2.25 -8.12 40.03
CA GLN A 8 1.98 -6.79 39.48
C GLN A 8 3.17 -6.23 38.70
N ARG A 9 4.41 -6.55 39.11
CA ARG A 9 5.65 -6.18 38.42
C ARG A 9 5.81 -6.95 37.10
N SER A 10 5.50 -8.25 37.07
CA SER A 10 5.52 -9.06 35.85
C SER A 10 4.46 -8.62 34.83
N TRP A 11 3.26 -8.24 35.28
CA TRP A 11 2.20 -7.72 34.40
C TRP A 11 2.56 -6.35 33.80
N ARG A 12 3.24 -5.48 34.55
CA ARG A 12 3.76 -4.21 34.04
C ARG A 12 4.90 -4.41 33.03
N ALA A 13 5.75 -5.42 33.23
CA ALA A 13 6.81 -5.76 32.28
C ALA A 13 6.23 -6.34 30.97
N ALA A 14 5.31 -7.30 31.07
CA ALA A 14 4.64 -7.91 29.92
C ALA A 14 3.84 -6.89 29.10
N SER A 15 3.16 -5.95 29.76
CA SER A 15 2.43 -4.88 29.04
C SER A 15 3.38 -3.91 28.33
N ARG A 16 4.52 -3.53 28.91
CA ARG A 16 5.53 -2.71 28.22
C ARG A 16 6.13 -3.42 26.99
N ILE A 17 6.43 -4.70 27.12
CA ILE A 17 6.92 -5.53 26.01
C ILE A 17 5.88 -5.60 24.88
N GLY A 18 4.61 -5.86 25.21
CA GLY A 18 3.54 -5.89 24.23
C GLY A 18 3.36 -4.57 23.47
N VAL A 19 3.51 -3.43 24.14
CA VAL A 19 3.44 -2.10 23.52
C VAL A 19 4.64 -1.85 22.60
N GLY A 20 5.84 -2.23 23.03
CA GLY A 20 7.05 -2.13 22.19
C GLY A 20 6.92 -2.99 20.92
N LEU A 21 6.43 -4.22 21.05
CA LEU A 21 6.16 -5.10 19.91
C LEU A 21 5.09 -4.53 18.98
N LEU A 22 4.01 -3.96 19.50
CA LEU A 22 2.98 -3.30 18.69
C LEU A 22 3.55 -2.10 17.93
N ALA A 23 4.40 -1.30 18.55
CA ALA A 23 5.08 -0.17 17.90
C ALA A 23 6.00 -0.65 16.76
N LEU A 24 6.84 -1.66 17.01
CA LEU A 24 7.71 -2.25 15.99
C LEU A 24 6.91 -2.85 14.83
N ALA A 25 5.86 -3.63 15.13
CA ALA A 25 4.98 -4.20 14.12
C ALA A 25 4.27 -3.11 13.30
N SER A 26 3.89 -2.00 13.93
CA SER A 26 3.23 -0.88 13.25
C SER A 26 4.19 -0.13 12.32
N LEU A 27 5.46 0.03 12.73
CA LEU A 27 6.48 0.61 11.87
C LEU A 27 6.77 -0.29 10.65
N ALA A 28 6.76 -1.62 10.84
CA ALA A 28 6.91 -2.60 9.77
C ALA A 28 5.65 -2.80 8.91
N ALA A 29 4.47 -2.33 9.36
CA ALA A 29 3.22 -2.49 8.63
C ALA A 29 3.26 -1.80 7.26
N PHE A 30 2.77 -2.47 6.24
CA PHE A 30 2.77 -1.93 4.87
C PHE A 30 1.78 -0.76 4.74
N PRO A 31 2.00 0.17 3.79
CA PRO A 31 1.06 1.25 3.50
C PRO A 31 -0.38 0.76 3.29
N SER A 32 -0.59 -0.38 2.62
CA SER A 32 -1.91 -0.98 2.43
C SER A 32 -2.61 -1.34 3.74
N GLU A 33 -1.84 -1.73 4.76
CA GLU A 33 -2.32 -2.21 6.06
C GLU A 33 -2.45 -1.08 7.10
N THR A 34 -2.22 0.17 6.71
CA THR A 34 -2.36 1.34 7.58
C THR A 34 -3.69 1.38 8.35
N PRO A 35 -4.86 1.13 7.72
CA PRO A 35 -6.12 1.13 8.45
C PRO A 35 -6.14 0.07 9.57
N TRP A 36 -5.62 -1.13 9.30
CA TRP A 36 -5.58 -2.21 10.28
C TRP A 36 -4.57 -1.96 11.40
N MET A 37 -3.41 -1.38 11.07
CA MET A 37 -2.45 -0.89 12.05
C MET A 37 -3.13 0.08 13.03
N ILE A 38 -3.87 1.08 12.51
CA ILE A 38 -4.59 2.05 13.36
C ILE A 38 -5.68 1.37 14.18
N ALA A 39 -6.43 0.41 13.61
CA ALA A 39 -7.43 -0.37 14.35
C ALA A 39 -6.83 -1.10 15.56
N CYS A 40 -5.62 -1.65 15.45
CA CYS A 40 -4.95 -2.29 16.59
C CYS A 40 -4.68 -1.31 17.75
N TRP A 41 -4.26 -0.08 17.43
CA TRP A 41 -4.08 0.97 18.43
C TRP A 41 -5.41 1.43 19.03
N LEU A 42 -6.45 1.57 18.20
CA LEU A 42 -7.80 1.92 18.65
C LEU A 42 -8.43 0.83 19.51
N LEU A 43 -8.16 -0.43 19.23
CA LEU A 43 -8.61 -1.55 20.07
C LEU A 43 -8.00 -1.43 21.46
N TRP A 44 -6.69 -1.13 21.55
CA TRP A 44 -6.05 -0.90 22.84
C TRP A 44 -6.62 0.35 23.56
N ALA A 45 -6.84 1.45 22.83
CA ALA A 45 -7.51 2.64 23.35
C ALA A 45 -8.92 2.32 23.87
N THR A 46 -9.71 1.54 23.12
CA THR A 46 -11.06 1.11 23.47
C THR A 46 -11.07 0.32 24.77
N ILE A 47 -10.17 -0.66 24.92
CA ILE A 47 -10.03 -1.45 26.15
C ILE A 47 -9.74 -0.53 27.36
N ARG A 48 -8.90 0.50 27.18
CA ARG A 48 -8.58 1.47 28.23
C ARG A 48 -9.81 2.33 28.59
N VAL A 49 -10.48 2.90 27.59
CA VAL A 49 -11.67 3.74 27.76
C VAL A 49 -12.79 2.97 28.48
N LEU A 50 -13.08 1.74 28.04
CA LEU A 50 -14.14 0.91 28.65
C LEU A 50 -13.81 0.45 30.07
N ARG A 51 -12.52 0.36 30.43
CA ARG A 51 -12.06 0.16 31.81
C ARG A 51 -12.02 1.46 32.63
N LEU A 52 -12.56 2.55 32.09
CA LEU A 52 -12.54 3.90 32.69
C LEU A 52 -11.12 4.41 33.00
N GLN A 53 -10.15 3.99 32.18
CA GLN A 53 -8.74 4.40 32.26
C GLN A 53 -8.41 5.40 31.15
N ALA A 54 -7.35 6.19 31.36
CA ALA A 54 -6.90 7.16 30.36
C ALA A 54 -6.39 6.49 29.07
N ALA A 55 -6.91 6.87 27.91
CA ALA A 55 -6.51 6.29 26.62
C ALA A 55 -5.46 7.10 25.86
N TRP A 56 -4.84 8.10 26.49
CA TRP A 56 -3.84 8.95 25.83
C TRP A 56 -2.63 8.18 25.32
N GLY A 57 -2.15 7.18 26.06
CA GLY A 57 -1.00 6.36 25.66
C GLY A 57 -1.14 5.73 24.26
N PRO A 58 -2.14 4.86 24.01
CA PRO A 58 -2.33 4.26 22.70
C PRO A 58 -2.61 5.28 21.58
N LEU A 59 -3.39 6.34 21.86
CA LEU A 59 -3.73 7.33 20.84
C LEU A 59 -2.52 8.17 20.42
N VAL A 60 -1.70 8.61 21.37
CA VAL A 60 -0.45 9.35 21.10
C VAL A 60 0.56 8.45 20.40
N ALA A 61 0.72 7.20 20.84
CA ALA A 61 1.64 6.26 20.18
C ALA A 61 1.22 5.97 18.73
N CYS A 62 -0.08 5.82 18.46
CA CYS A 62 -0.61 5.69 17.11
C CYS A 62 -0.28 6.92 16.25
N ALA A 63 -0.53 8.12 16.78
CA ALA A 63 -0.23 9.37 16.09
C ALA A 63 1.28 9.52 15.78
N LEU A 64 2.15 9.14 16.72
CA LEU A 64 3.60 9.13 16.51
C LEU A 64 4.01 8.16 15.40
N VAL A 65 3.43 6.95 15.36
CA VAL A 65 3.70 5.99 14.27
C VAL A 65 3.26 6.57 12.91
N VAL A 66 2.07 7.17 12.84
CA VAL A 66 1.56 7.83 11.62
C VAL A 66 2.51 8.94 11.15
N LEU A 67 3.03 9.76 12.08
CA LEU A 67 3.99 10.83 11.80
C LEU A 67 5.34 10.28 11.31
N ILE A 68 5.89 9.26 11.99
CA ILE A 68 7.16 8.63 11.62
C ILE A 68 7.08 8.01 10.22
N LYS A 69 5.96 7.35 9.91
CA LYS A 69 5.71 6.75 8.59
C LYS A 69 5.45 7.78 7.49
N ARG A 70 5.33 9.08 7.83
CA ARG A 70 5.08 10.18 6.89
C ARG A 70 3.92 9.89 5.94
N LEU A 71 2.84 9.33 6.49
CA LEU A 71 1.66 8.98 5.71
C LEU A 71 1.03 10.24 5.08
N PRO A 72 0.43 10.13 3.89
CA PRO A 72 -0.30 11.23 3.30
C PRO A 72 -1.49 11.60 4.20
N TRP A 73 -1.64 12.89 4.49
CA TRP A 73 -2.76 13.43 5.26
C TRP A 73 -4.03 13.47 4.42
N THR A 74 -4.69 12.32 4.31
CA THR A 74 -5.97 12.19 3.62
C THR A 74 -7.10 12.81 4.46
N PRO A 75 -8.25 13.13 3.85
CA PRO A 75 -9.44 13.56 4.60
C PRO A 75 -9.81 12.57 5.70
N GLY A 76 -9.74 11.26 5.42
CA GLY A 76 -9.97 10.21 6.42
C GLY A 76 -8.96 10.23 7.56
N LEU A 77 -7.66 10.43 7.26
CA LEU A 77 -6.61 10.48 8.29
C LEU A 77 -6.75 11.74 9.18
N LEU A 78 -7.13 12.87 8.59
CA LEU A 78 -7.44 14.11 9.33
C LEU A 78 -8.67 13.93 10.22
N LEU A 79 -9.72 13.27 9.73
CA LEU A 79 -10.92 12.96 10.50
C LEU A 79 -10.59 12.15 11.75
N ILE A 80 -9.90 11.02 11.60
CA ILE A 80 -9.56 10.16 12.75
C ILE A 80 -8.61 10.86 13.72
N ALA A 81 -7.67 11.69 13.23
CA ALA A 81 -6.78 12.47 14.08
C ALA A 81 -7.54 13.50 14.92
N GLY A 82 -8.48 14.24 14.30
CA GLY A 82 -9.33 15.21 15.00
C GLY A 82 -10.27 14.55 16.01
N VAL A 83 -10.86 13.41 15.65
CA VAL A 83 -11.70 12.61 16.56
C VAL A 83 -10.89 12.05 17.73
N ALA A 84 -9.68 11.53 17.47
CA ALA A 84 -8.79 11.05 18.53
C ALA A 84 -8.42 12.17 19.49
N ALA A 85 -8.04 13.36 18.99
CA ALA A 85 -7.76 14.53 19.82
C ALA A 85 -8.98 14.95 20.66
N SER A 86 -10.17 14.97 20.07
CA SER A 86 -11.42 15.27 20.78
C SER A 86 -11.72 14.24 21.89
N CYS A 87 -11.46 12.96 21.64
CA CYS A 87 -11.61 11.91 22.64
C CYS A 87 -10.60 12.02 23.80
N LEU A 88 -9.39 12.54 23.56
CA LEU A 88 -8.44 12.83 24.63
C LEU A 88 -8.99 13.89 25.60
N VAL A 89 -9.53 14.98 25.06
CA VAL A 89 -10.13 16.06 25.86
C VAL A 89 -11.37 15.57 26.61
N ALA A 90 -12.30 14.90 25.90
CA ALA A 90 -13.50 14.35 26.51
C ALA A 90 -13.17 13.31 27.59
N GLY A 91 -12.16 12.46 27.39
CA GLY A 91 -11.71 11.47 28.37
C GLY A 91 -11.11 12.10 29.61
N TRP A 92 -10.38 13.20 29.47
CA TRP A 92 -9.87 13.98 30.59
C TRP A 92 -11.00 14.63 31.40
N LEU A 93 -11.99 15.25 30.74
CA LEU A 93 -13.18 15.80 31.40
C LEU A 93 -14.00 14.70 32.10
N ALA A 94 -14.14 13.52 31.49
CA ALA A 94 -14.84 12.37 32.09
C ALA A 94 -14.25 11.98 33.44
N GLN A 95 -12.92 12.03 33.58
CA GLN A 95 -12.24 11.66 34.81
C GLN A 95 -12.48 12.63 35.96
N GLN A 96 -12.88 13.87 35.67
CA GLN A 96 -13.26 14.85 36.69
C GLN A 96 -14.70 14.67 37.19
N SER A 97 -15.55 13.99 36.40
CA SER A 97 -16.94 13.76 36.80
C SER A 97 -17.05 12.74 37.94
N GLN A 98 -17.82 13.10 38.97
CA GLN A 98 -18.17 12.20 40.09
C GLN A 98 -19.33 11.25 39.74
N ILE A 99 -19.98 11.44 38.58
CA ILE A 99 -21.18 10.68 38.19
C ILE A 99 -20.77 9.43 37.41
N GLY A 100 -20.87 8.26 38.06
CA GLY A 100 -20.38 6.99 37.51
C GLY A 100 -21.06 6.53 36.21
N TRP A 101 -22.38 6.70 36.08
CA TRP A 101 -23.10 6.31 34.86
C TRP A 101 -22.71 7.21 33.67
N ALA A 102 -22.52 8.50 33.90
CA ALA A 102 -22.12 9.46 32.87
C ALA A 102 -20.72 9.13 32.33
N ARG A 103 -19.79 8.72 33.21
CA ARG A 103 -18.45 8.23 32.80
C ARG A 103 -18.52 7.00 31.91
N ARG A 104 -19.40 6.04 32.22
CA ARG A 104 -19.61 4.83 31.40
C ARG A 104 -20.24 5.17 30.06
N ALA A 105 -21.27 6.03 30.04
CA ALA A 105 -21.90 6.48 28.81
C ALA A 105 -20.90 7.20 27.89
N MET A 106 -20.08 8.10 28.44
CA MET A 106 -19.04 8.79 27.69
C MET A 106 -17.96 7.85 27.17
N ALA A 107 -17.59 6.82 27.95
CA ALA A 107 -16.64 5.79 27.51
C ALA A 107 -17.16 5.02 26.28
N TRP A 108 -18.43 4.61 26.29
CA TRP A 108 -19.06 3.96 25.14
C TRP A 108 -19.17 4.91 23.94
N ALA A 109 -19.57 6.16 24.15
CA ALA A 109 -19.65 7.16 23.10
C ALA A 109 -18.28 7.40 22.42
N GLN A 110 -17.20 7.52 23.20
CA GLN A 110 -15.84 7.66 22.66
C GLN A 110 -15.43 6.45 21.82
N ALA A 111 -15.70 5.23 22.31
CA ALA A 111 -15.40 4.02 21.55
C ALA A 111 -16.17 4.01 20.21
N LEU A 112 -17.47 4.28 20.24
CA LEU A 112 -18.31 4.32 19.03
C LEU A 112 -17.83 5.36 18.01
N VAL A 113 -17.54 6.58 18.46
CA VAL A 113 -17.09 7.66 17.57
C VAL A 113 -15.70 7.36 16.99
N LEU A 114 -14.78 6.79 17.77
CA LEU A 114 -13.46 6.37 17.27
C LEU A 114 -13.58 5.29 16.18
N TRP A 115 -14.43 4.27 16.38
CA TRP A 115 -14.62 3.20 15.41
C TRP A 115 -15.39 3.65 14.17
N ALA A 116 -16.35 4.57 14.31
CA ALA A 116 -17.01 5.21 13.17
C ALA A 116 -16.03 6.04 12.34
N ALA A 117 -15.19 6.86 13.00
CA ALA A 117 -14.15 7.64 12.33
C ALA A 117 -13.11 6.73 11.64
N TRP A 118 -12.74 5.62 12.28
CA TRP A 118 -11.89 4.61 11.67
C TRP A 118 -12.51 3.98 10.42
N ALA A 119 -13.79 3.61 10.46
CA ALA A 119 -14.47 3.02 9.31
C ALA A 119 -14.50 3.99 8.12
N LEU A 120 -14.83 5.26 8.37
CA LEU A 120 -14.79 6.31 7.34
C LEU A 120 -13.37 6.53 6.81
N MET A 121 -12.37 6.54 7.69
CA MET A 121 -10.97 6.66 7.32
C MET A 121 -10.49 5.48 6.47
N ALA A 122 -10.86 4.25 6.83
CA ALA A 122 -10.52 3.05 6.08
C ALA A 122 -11.16 3.05 4.69
N LEU A 123 -12.42 3.48 4.59
CA LEU A 123 -13.12 3.66 3.32
C LEU A 123 -12.41 4.69 2.44
N ASP A 124 -12.11 5.88 2.96
CA ASP A 124 -11.34 6.92 2.26
C ASP A 124 -9.96 6.40 1.83
N TRP A 125 -9.28 5.67 2.71
CA TRP A 125 -7.95 5.13 2.45
C TRP A 125 -7.94 4.22 1.22
N HIS A 126 -8.89 3.30 1.13
CA HIS A 126 -9.01 2.34 0.03
C HIS A 126 -9.68 2.92 -1.21
N ALA A 127 -10.62 3.86 -1.05
CA ALA A 127 -11.30 4.49 -2.18
C ALA A 127 -10.38 5.45 -2.93
N GLY A 128 -9.51 6.16 -2.24
CA GLY A 128 -8.64 7.17 -2.86
C GLY A 128 -7.62 6.61 -3.86
N VAL A 129 -7.38 5.31 -3.88
CA VAL A 129 -6.39 4.68 -4.78
C VAL A 129 -7.05 3.77 -5.82
N ARG A 130 -8.35 3.97 -6.06
CA ARG A 130 -9.13 3.26 -7.09
C ARG A 130 -9.31 4.14 -8.32
N GLY A 131 -9.05 3.55 -9.48
CA GLY A 131 -9.25 4.20 -10.77
C GLY A 131 -10.71 4.19 -11.23
N PRO A 132 -10.98 4.69 -12.45
CA PRO A 132 -12.27 4.52 -13.10
C PRO A 132 -12.61 3.04 -13.27
N ARG A 133 -13.90 2.72 -13.36
CA ARG A 133 -14.40 1.34 -13.51
C ARG A 133 -15.31 1.22 -14.71
N GLY A 134 -15.32 0.03 -15.32
CA GLY A 134 -16.21 -0.31 -16.42
C GLY A 134 -15.88 0.42 -17.73
N LEU A 135 -14.61 0.77 -17.93
CA LEU A 135 -14.17 1.34 -19.21
C LEU A 135 -14.23 0.28 -20.32
N ALA A 136 -14.56 0.70 -21.54
CA ALA A 136 -14.61 -0.19 -22.68
C ALA A 136 -13.19 -0.59 -23.12
N VAL A 137 -12.98 -1.89 -23.34
CA VAL A 137 -11.73 -2.40 -23.93
C VAL A 137 -11.69 -2.03 -25.41
N SER A 138 -10.57 -1.47 -25.86
CA SER A 138 -10.28 -1.19 -27.27
C SER A 138 -9.35 -2.25 -27.85
N PRO A 139 -9.82 -3.27 -28.60
CA PRO A 139 -8.99 -4.43 -28.97
C PRO A 139 -7.72 -4.09 -29.78
N GLY A 140 -7.74 -3.00 -30.54
CA GLY A 140 -6.61 -2.54 -31.35
C GLY A 140 -5.57 -1.68 -30.61
N ARG A 141 -5.83 -1.30 -29.36
CA ARG A 141 -4.92 -0.46 -28.56
C ARG A 141 -4.24 -1.31 -27.48
N PRO A 142 -2.92 -1.29 -27.33
CA PRO A 142 -2.24 -2.16 -26.38
C PRO A 142 -2.36 -1.65 -24.93
N VAL A 143 -2.00 -2.53 -23.99
CA VAL A 143 -1.47 -2.12 -22.68
C VAL A 143 0.03 -1.95 -22.82
N VAL A 144 0.57 -0.81 -22.41
CA VAL A 144 2.01 -0.60 -22.32
C VAL A 144 2.47 -0.79 -20.88
N CYS A 145 3.51 -1.58 -20.66
CA CYS A 145 4.20 -1.65 -19.38
C CYS A 145 5.44 -0.75 -19.45
N LEU A 146 5.44 0.35 -18.71
CA LEU A 146 6.54 1.32 -18.63
C LEU A 146 7.15 1.23 -17.23
N GLY A 147 8.38 0.74 -17.14
CA GLY A 147 9.04 0.60 -15.85
C GLY A 147 10.50 0.21 -15.92
N ASP A 148 11.05 -0.27 -14.80
CA ASP A 148 12.48 -0.57 -14.70
C ASP A 148 12.81 -2.06 -14.82
N SER A 149 13.82 -2.53 -14.09
CA SER A 149 14.20 -3.93 -14.06
C SER A 149 13.10 -4.84 -13.49
N MET A 150 12.25 -4.36 -12.59
CA MET A 150 11.10 -5.13 -12.11
C MET A 150 10.10 -5.41 -13.23
N THR A 151 10.04 -4.51 -14.22
CA THR A 151 9.19 -4.66 -15.41
C THR A 151 9.81 -5.55 -16.47
N SER A 152 11.12 -5.43 -16.74
CA SER A 152 11.72 -6.10 -17.92
C SER A 152 12.77 -7.18 -17.62
N MET A 153 13.12 -7.46 -16.37
CA MET A 153 14.10 -8.52 -16.04
C MET A 153 13.45 -9.81 -15.53
N GLY A 154 13.59 -10.87 -16.31
CA GLY A 154 13.30 -12.26 -15.93
C GLY A 154 13.73 -13.28 -17.00
N PRO A 155 13.85 -14.58 -16.69
CA PRO A 155 14.70 -15.45 -17.51
C PRO A 155 14.08 -15.90 -18.85
N PRO A 156 14.81 -15.88 -20.00
CA PRO A 156 16.21 -15.49 -20.12
C PRO A 156 16.46 -14.00 -20.41
N HIS A 157 15.46 -13.15 -20.72
CA HIS A 157 15.45 -11.66 -20.57
C HIS A 157 14.03 -11.04 -20.81
N GLY A 158 12.96 -11.73 -20.40
CA GLY A 158 11.57 -11.25 -20.43
C GLY A 158 10.99 -11.12 -19.01
N GLY A 159 10.21 -10.07 -18.76
CA GLY A 159 9.64 -9.73 -17.47
C GLY A 159 8.18 -10.18 -17.28
N TYR A 160 7.47 -9.48 -16.40
CA TYR A 160 6.03 -9.72 -16.21
C TYR A 160 5.17 -9.35 -17.43
N PRO A 161 5.52 -8.39 -18.32
CA PRO A 161 4.71 -8.03 -19.49
C PRO A 161 4.46 -9.21 -20.44
N GLU A 162 5.44 -10.10 -20.61
CA GLU A 162 5.32 -11.28 -21.47
C GLU A 162 4.37 -12.34 -20.87
N VAL A 163 4.28 -12.40 -19.55
CA VAL A 163 3.27 -13.21 -18.86
C VAL A 163 1.91 -12.53 -18.91
N LEU A 164 1.86 -11.23 -18.71
CA LEU A 164 0.65 -10.41 -18.80
C LEU A 164 -0.01 -10.53 -20.17
N ALA A 165 0.78 -10.56 -21.25
CA ALA A 165 0.29 -10.77 -22.62
C ALA A 165 -0.54 -12.06 -22.78
N LYS A 166 -0.25 -13.09 -21.97
CA LYS A 166 -0.99 -14.37 -21.96
C LYS A 166 -2.24 -14.33 -21.09
N LEU A 167 -2.34 -13.35 -20.18
CA LEU A 167 -3.46 -13.16 -19.25
C LEU A 167 -4.52 -12.20 -19.80
N LEU A 168 -4.22 -11.48 -20.88
CA LEU A 168 -5.10 -10.48 -21.49
C LEU A 168 -5.58 -10.90 -22.88
N THR A 169 -6.70 -10.31 -23.32
CA THR A 169 -7.25 -10.47 -24.68
C THR A 169 -6.70 -9.44 -25.68
N ILE A 170 -5.86 -8.52 -25.21
CA ILE A 170 -5.32 -7.39 -25.96
C ILE A 170 -3.79 -7.43 -25.96
N PRO A 171 -3.12 -6.80 -26.94
CA PRO A 171 -1.67 -6.79 -27.00
C PRO A 171 -1.05 -6.08 -25.78
N VAL A 172 0.10 -6.59 -25.35
CA VAL A 172 0.92 -5.96 -24.30
C VAL A 172 2.27 -5.56 -24.92
N VAL A 173 2.65 -4.31 -24.73
CA VAL A 173 3.92 -3.75 -25.19
C VAL A 173 4.83 -3.53 -23.99
N ASN A 174 6.00 -4.16 -24.01
CA ASN A 174 7.02 -3.96 -22.99
C ASN A 174 7.91 -2.76 -23.35
N LEU A 175 7.78 -1.67 -22.60
CA LEU A 175 8.71 -0.52 -22.63
C LEU A 175 9.54 -0.44 -21.34
N GLY A 176 9.69 -1.55 -20.62
CA GLY A 176 10.55 -1.63 -19.46
C GLY A 176 12.03 -1.55 -19.85
N GLN A 177 12.81 -0.77 -19.10
CA GLN A 177 14.25 -0.62 -19.31
C GLN A 177 14.98 -0.77 -17.96
N PRO A 178 15.84 -1.79 -17.79
CA PRO A 178 16.55 -2.00 -16.54
C PRO A 178 17.36 -0.76 -16.15
N GLY A 179 17.27 -0.35 -14.88
CA GLY A 179 18.02 0.78 -14.34
C GLY A 179 17.48 2.17 -14.74
N ILE A 180 16.39 2.26 -15.51
CA ILE A 180 15.84 3.55 -15.93
C ILE A 180 15.30 4.35 -14.73
N THR A 181 15.57 5.66 -14.74
CA THR A 181 15.01 6.61 -13.77
C THR A 181 13.74 7.27 -14.30
N SER A 182 12.96 7.90 -13.40
CA SER A 182 11.77 8.68 -13.77
C SER A 182 12.10 9.79 -14.78
N ARG A 183 13.27 10.44 -14.67
CA ARG A 183 13.72 11.47 -15.61
C ARG A 183 14.01 10.89 -16.99
N GLN A 184 14.68 9.75 -17.05
CA GLN A 184 15.00 9.10 -18.33
C GLN A 184 13.75 8.57 -19.02
N ALA A 185 12.76 8.11 -18.26
CA ALA A 185 11.49 7.63 -18.80
C ALA A 185 10.67 8.72 -19.52
N LEU A 186 10.89 10.00 -19.24
CA LEU A 186 10.32 11.10 -20.04
C LEU A 186 10.78 11.05 -21.50
N GLY A 187 11.98 10.54 -21.78
CA GLY A 187 12.47 10.31 -23.13
C GLY A 187 11.78 9.16 -23.87
N LEU A 188 10.96 8.35 -23.18
CA LEU A 188 10.18 7.27 -23.79
C LEU A 188 8.76 7.71 -24.20
N LEU A 189 8.38 8.96 -23.95
CA LEU A 189 7.03 9.46 -24.27
C LEU A 189 6.70 9.40 -25.76
N ASP A 190 7.66 9.62 -26.66
CA ASP A 190 7.44 9.48 -28.10
C ASP A 190 7.18 8.03 -28.50
N ARG A 191 7.93 7.08 -27.92
CA ARG A 191 7.71 5.64 -28.13
C ARG A 191 6.38 5.19 -27.56
N LEU A 192 5.98 5.75 -26.42
CA LEU A 192 4.69 5.53 -25.81
C LEU A 192 3.55 6.04 -26.71
N ALA A 193 3.70 7.23 -27.29
CA ALA A 193 2.72 7.80 -28.21
C ALA A 193 2.55 6.94 -29.48
N LEU A 194 3.65 6.45 -30.06
CA LEU A 194 3.62 5.55 -31.22
C LEU A 194 2.91 4.21 -30.95
N ALA A 195 2.86 3.77 -29.69
CA ALA A 195 2.17 2.55 -29.31
C ALA A 195 0.64 2.73 -29.18
N GLU A 196 0.12 3.97 -29.18
CA GLU A 196 -1.31 4.29 -29.01
C GLU A 196 -2.02 3.55 -27.85
N PRO A 197 -1.43 3.51 -26.65
CA PRO A 197 -1.91 2.66 -25.55
C PRO A 197 -3.32 3.04 -25.11
N GLN A 198 -4.15 2.06 -24.76
CA GLN A 198 -5.38 2.31 -23.99
C GLN A 198 -5.11 2.36 -22.49
N ALA A 199 -4.03 1.72 -22.04
CA ALA A 199 -3.59 1.77 -20.66
C ALA A 199 -2.08 1.65 -20.55
N VAL A 200 -1.52 2.24 -19.49
CA VAL A 200 -0.11 2.18 -19.13
C VAL A 200 0.02 1.67 -17.70
N VAL A 201 0.71 0.55 -17.52
CA VAL A 201 1.16 0.09 -16.19
C VAL A 201 2.49 0.77 -15.92
N LEU A 202 2.51 1.69 -14.96
CA LEU A 202 3.65 2.55 -14.61
C LEU A 202 4.32 2.06 -13.33
N GLU A 203 5.59 1.68 -13.45
CA GLU A 203 6.41 1.15 -12.34
C GLU A 203 7.79 1.82 -12.39
N LEU A 204 7.93 2.98 -11.74
CA LEU A 204 9.16 3.78 -11.76
C LEU A 204 9.46 4.45 -10.42
N GLY A 205 10.73 4.78 -10.20
CA GLY A 205 11.22 5.49 -9.01
C GLY A 205 12.03 4.62 -8.04
N GLY A 206 12.26 3.35 -8.36
CA GLY A 206 13.22 2.51 -7.64
C GLY A 206 14.65 2.98 -7.85
N ASN A 207 15.07 3.14 -9.11
CA ASN A 207 16.43 3.60 -9.45
C ASN A 207 16.71 5.04 -9.03
N ASP A 208 15.71 5.93 -9.09
CA ASP A 208 15.84 7.30 -8.59
C ASP A 208 16.21 7.31 -7.10
N PHE A 209 15.58 6.43 -6.30
CA PHE A 209 15.92 6.28 -4.89
C PHE A 209 17.35 5.76 -4.69
N VAL A 210 17.77 4.74 -5.46
CA VAL A 210 19.14 4.21 -5.42
C VAL A 210 20.17 5.29 -5.78
N GLN A 211 19.84 6.18 -6.71
CA GLN A 211 20.68 7.30 -7.13
C GLN A 211 20.60 8.52 -6.20
N GLY A 212 19.78 8.48 -5.15
CA GLY A 212 19.65 9.57 -4.18
C GLY A 212 18.90 10.80 -4.70
N GLU A 213 18.07 10.65 -5.73
CA GLU A 213 17.27 11.74 -6.27
C GLU A 213 16.28 12.27 -5.21
N ALA A 214 15.88 13.53 -5.32
CA ALA A 214 14.95 14.12 -4.37
C ALA A 214 13.51 13.64 -4.63
N ARG A 215 12.77 13.28 -3.58
CA ARG A 215 11.35 12.82 -3.68
C ARG A 215 10.49 13.71 -4.57
N LYS A 216 10.60 15.03 -4.42
CA LYS A 216 9.79 15.99 -5.19
C LYS A 216 10.09 15.93 -6.69
N VAL A 217 11.36 15.75 -7.07
CA VAL A 217 11.78 15.63 -8.47
C VAL A 217 11.19 14.36 -9.10
N VAL A 218 11.22 13.24 -8.38
CA VAL A 218 10.62 11.99 -8.85
C VAL A 218 9.10 12.13 -8.96
N GLU A 219 8.44 12.74 -7.97
CA GLU A 219 7.00 13.03 -8.01
C GLU A 219 6.65 13.86 -9.26
N ASP A 220 7.42 14.90 -9.57
CA ASP A 220 7.19 15.77 -10.72
C ASP A 220 7.41 15.06 -12.06
N ASN A 221 8.41 14.18 -12.15
CA ASN A 221 8.62 13.37 -13.35
C ASN A 221 7.49 12.37 -13.55
N LEU A 222 7.06 11.68 -12.49
CA LEU A 222 5.92 10.75 -12.56
C LEU A 222 4.63 11.48 -12.92
N GLU A 223 4.37 12.66 -12.37
CA GLU A 223 3.21 13.49 -12.72
C GLU A 223 3.23 13.88 -14.20
N GLN A 224 4.37 14.29 -14.74
CA GLN A 224 4.52 14.57 -16.18
C GLN A 224 4.22 13.34 -17.05
N ILE A 225 4.75 12.16 -16.68
CA ILE A 225 4.46 10.91 -17.40
C ILE A 225 2.96 10.59 -17.33
N ILE A 226 2.34 10.68 -16.15
CA ILE A 226 0.91 10.45 -15.95
C ILE A 226 0.07 11.37 -16.84
N VAL A 227 0.39 12.66 -16.86
CA VAL A 227 -0.33 13.65 -17.69
C VAL A 227 -0.17 13.34 -19.18
N ALA A 228 1.04 13.00 -19.64
CA ALA A 228 1.29 12.64 -21.03
C ALA A 228 0.50 11.39 -21.45
N CYS A 229 0.50 10.33 -20.63
CA CYS A 229 -0.33 9.14 -20.86
C CYS A 229 -1.82 9.50 -21.00
N ARG A 230 -2.32 10.39 -20.14
CA ARG A 230 -3.73 10.81 -20.17
C ARG A 230 -4.07 11.62 -21.41
N GLN A 231 -3.15 12.45 -21.90
CA GLN A 231 -3.31 13.20 -23.15
C GLN A 231 -3.40 12.27 -24.38
N LEU A 232 -2.73 11.12 -24.33
CA LEU A 232 -2.87 10.04 -25.33
C LEU A 232 -4.19 9.24 -25.19
N GLY A 233 -5.05 9.62 -24.25
CA GLY A 233 -6.28 8.89 -23.95
C GLY A 233 -6.03 7.51 -23.32
N ALA A 234 -4.89 7.33 -22.65
CA ALA A 234 -4.55 6.11 -21.94
C ALA A 234 -4.89 6.22 -20.45
N GLU A 235 -5.44 5.15 -19.88
CA GLU A 235 -5.53 4.98 -18.44
C GLU A 235 -4.15 4.71 -17.84
N VAL A 236 -3.90 5.17 -16.61
CA VAL A 236 -2.65 4.87 -15.91
C VAL A 236 -2.96 4.01 -14.70
N ILE A 237 -2.29 2.86 -14.63
CA ILE A 237 -2.26 1.97 -13.47
C ILE A 237 -0.89 2.13 -12.84
N LEU A 238 -0.85 2.69 -11.63
CA LEU A 238 0.39 3.03 -10.95
C LEU A 238 0.79 1.92 -9.99
N MET A 239 2.03 1.44 -10.06
CA MET A 239 2.57 0.47 -9.10
C MET A 239 3.31 1.19 -7.98
N GLU A 240 2.94 0.89 -6.73
CA GLU A 240 3.60 1.43 -5.54
C GLU A 240 4.91 0.68 -5.28
N ILE A 241 6.04 1.40 -5.24
CA ILE A 241 7.37 0.80 -5.09
C ILE A 241 7.85 0.96 -3.63
N PRO A 242 8.13 -0.14 -2.91
CA PRO A 242 8.71 -0.08 -1.58
C PRO A 242 10.21 0.22 -1.65
N ARG A 243 10.66 1.30 -1.01
CA ARG A 243 12.10 1.66 -0.92
C ARG A 243 12.70 1.43 0.47
N GLY A 244 12.05 0.55 1.24
CA GLY A 244 12.49 0.09 2.55
C GLY A 244 11.38 -0.60 3.33
N PHE A 245 11.74 -1.33 4.39
CA PHE A 245 10.80 -2.05 5.25
C PHE A 245 10.35 -1.25 6.47
N PHE A 246 11.27 -0.50 7.08
CA PHE A 246 10.99 0.28 8.31
C PHE A 246 10.91 1.78 8.06
N SER A 247 11.56 2.26 7.00
CA SER A 247 11.57 3.65 6.57
C SER A 247 11.60 3.69 5.05
N ASP A 248 10.83 4.59 4.46
CA ASP A 248 10.81 4.84 3.03
C ASP A 248 10.81 6.37 2.82
N PRO A 249 11.86 6.97 2.25
CA PRO A 249 11.91 8.41 2.02
C PRO A 249 10.81 8.93 1.08
N TYR A 250 10.26 8.04 0.25
CA TYR A 250 9.23 8.29 -0.74
C TYR A 250 7.84 7.88 -0.28
N TRP A 251 7.68 7.49 1.00
CA TRP A 251 6.44 6.89 1.51
C TRP A 251 5.18 7.64 1.06
N GLY A 252 4.26 6.88 0.45
CA GLY A 252 2.95 7.36 0.04
C GLY A 252 2.97 8.36 -1.11
N MET A 253 4.08 8.54 -1.83
CA MET A 253 4.16 9.36 -3.05
C MET A 253 3.19 8.84 -4.12
N GLU A 254 3.25 7.55 -4.44
CA GLU A 254 2.39 6.94 -5.47
C GLU A 254 0.92 6.97 -5.06
N ARG A 255 0.62 6.80 -3.77
CA ARG A 255 -0.76 6.95 -3.27
C ARG A 255 -1.28 8.38 -3.40
N GLN A 256 -0.41 9.39 -3.25
CA GLN A 256 -0.78 10.79 -3.46
C GLN A 256 -1.04 11.07 -4.94
N LEU A 257 -0.17 10.61 -5.83
CA LEU A 257 -0.36 10.71 -7.27
C LEU A 257 -1.64 9.98 -7.71
N ALA A 258 -1.85 8.76 -7.22
CA ALA A 258 -3.06 7.98 -7.51
C ALA A 258 -4.33 8.70 -7.05
N ARG A 259 -4.34 9.33 -5.88
CA ARG A 259 -5.46 10.15 -5.42
C ARG A 259 -5.66 11.39 -6.30
N ARG A 260 -4.59 12.13 -6.56
CA ARG A 260 -4.61 13.40 -7.32
C ARG A 260 -5.15 13.18 -8.73
N HIS A 261 -4.73 12.10 -9.40
CA HIS A 261 -5.10 11.80 -10.78
C HIS A 261 -6.16 10.70 -10.93
N ARG A 262 -6.76 10.23 -9.82
CA ARG A 262 -7.77 9.14 -9.78
C ARG A 262 -7.30 7.89 -10.52
N LEU A 263 -6.11 7.41 -10.17
CA LEU A 263 -5.47 6.24 -10.79
C LEU A 263 -5.83 4.97 -10.02
N GLU A 264 -5.85 3.86 -10.75
CA GLU A 264 -5.83 2.54 -10.13
C GLU A 264 -4.42 2.26 -9.63
N LEU A 265 -4.28 1.92 -8.35
CA LEU A 265 -2.99 1.60 -7.74
C LEU A 265 -2.83 0.09 -7.55
N ILE A 266 -1.68 -0.44 -7.96
CA ILE A 266 -1.19 -1.74 -7.50
C ILE A 266 -0.39 -1.51 -6.21
N PRO A 267 -0.86 -2.01 -5.05
CA PRO A 267 -0.18 -1.78 -3.78
C PRO A 267 1.22 -2.42 -3.74
N ASP A 268 2.09 -1.87 -2.90
CA ASP A 268 3.47 -2.34 -2.73
C ASP A 268 3.58 -3.77 -2.19
N THR A 269 2.48 -4.34 -1.69
CA THR A 269 2.38 -5.76 -1.31
C THR A 269 2.80 -6.71 -2.42
N ALA A 270 2.59 -6.34 -3.69
CA ALA A 270 3.03 -7.14 -4.84
C ALA A 270 4.57 -7.31 -4.84
N ILE A 271 5.31 -6.20 -4.72
CA ILE A 271 6.77 -6.19 -4.71
C ILE A 271 7.32 -6.70 -3.36
N ARG A 272 6.72 -6.29 -2.23
CA ARG A 272 7.16 -6.75 -0.90
C ARG A 272 7.04 -8.25 -0.74
N ARG A 273 5.97 -8.87 -1.27
CA ARG A 273 5.83 -10.34 -1.24
C ARG A 273 6.96 -11.02 -2.01
N LEU A 274 7.32 -10.49 -3.16
CA LEU A 274 8.45 -10.96 -3.95
C LEU A 274 9.75 -10.87 -3.15
N LEU A 275 10.03 -9.74 -2.50
CA LEU A 275 11.23 -9.54 -1.68
C LEU A 275 11.23 -10.38 -0.39
N LEU A 276 10.08 -10.63 0.22
CA LEU A 276 9.96 -11.49 1.41
C LEU A 276 10.15 -12.97 1.07
N GLN A 277 9.85 -13.39 -0.15
CA GLN A 277 10.08 -14.75 -0.65
C GLN A 277 11.39 -14.85 -1.46
N SER A 278 12.40 -14.07 -1.05
CA SER A 278 13.71 -14.02 -1.66
C SER A 278 14.72 -14.96 -0.98
N PRO A 279 15.69 -15.54 -1.73
CA PRO A 279 16.75 -16.34 -1.13
C PRO A 279 17.67 -15.53 -0.22
N THR A 280 17.63 -14.19 -0.24
CA THR A 280 18.48 -13.32 0.59
C THR A 280 17.75 -12.72 1.81
N MET A 281 16.45 -12.98 1.98
CA MET A 281 15.64 -12.38 3.06
C MET A 281 15.08 -13.43 4.03
N PRO A 282 15.16 -13.22 5.36
CA PRO A 282 14.47 -14.01 6.37
C PRO A 282 13.08 -13.42 6.64
N PRO A 283 12.08 -13.76 5.81
CA PRO A 283 11.35 -15.03 5.98
C PRO A 283 11.49 -16.03 4.84
N GLY A 284 11.86 -15.61 3.64
CA GLY A 284 11.98 -16.46 2.45
C GLY A 284 12.89 -17.67 2.67
N GLN A 285 14.05 -17.43 3.28
CA GLN A 285 14.99 -18.48 3.70
C GLN A 285 14.43 -19.47 4.75
N TRP A 286 13.40 -19.06 5.50
CA TRP A 286 12.79 -19.85 6.57
C TRP A 286 11.49 -20.52 6.14
N THR A 287 10.97 -20.18 4.95
CA THR A 287 9.75 -20.75 4.38
C THR A 287 10.09 -21.85 3.39
N SER A 288 9.35 -22.96 3.42
CA SER A 288 9.54 -24.09 2.50
C SER A 288 8.98 -23.86 1.08
N GLY A 289 8.52 -22.63 0.78
CA GLY A 289 7.94 -22.28 -0.52
C GLY A 289 9.01 -21.96 -1.56
N PRO A 290 8.66 -21.99 -2.87
CA PRO A 290 9.60 -21.59 -3.90
C PRO A 290 9.92 -20.10 -3.78
N PHE A 291 11.17 -19.73 -4.12
CA PHE A 291 11.58 -18.34 -4.19
C PHE A 291 10.87 -17.62 -5.35
N LEU A 292 10.61 -16.33 -5.17
CA LEU A 292 10.00 -15.48 -6.22
C LEU A 292 11.01 -14.59 -6.94
N THR A 293 12.24 -14.53 -6.45
CA THR A 293 13.34 -13.77 -7.04
C THR A 293 14.40 -14.69 -7.63
N GLN A 294 15.29 -14.08 -8.41
CA GLN A 294 16.55 -14.68 -8.86
C GLN A 294 17.53 -14.78 -7.68
N ASP A 295 18.71 -15.34 -7.94
CA ASP A 295 19.76 -15.55 -6.92
C ASP A 295 20.26 -14.23 -6.30
N ASP A 296 20.10 -13.10 -6.98
CA ASP A 296 20.39 -11.76 -6.44
C ASP A 296 19.41 -11.31 -5.34
N GLY A 297 18.29 -12.01 -5.22
CA GLY A 297 17.26 -11.75 -4.23
C GLY A 297 16.43 -10.50 -4.44
N LEU A 298 16.56 -9.82 -5.58
CA LEU A 298 15.85 -8.59 -5.92
C LEU A 298 14.98 -8.74 -7.16
N HIS A 299 15.51 -9.30 -8.24
CA HIS A 299 14.80 -9.35 -9.50
C HIS A 299 13.85 -10.56 -9.57
N PRO A 300 12.65 -10.42 -10.16
CA PRO A 300 11.71 -11.53 -10.28
C PRO A 300 12.31 -12.70 -11.08
N ASN A 301 12.04 -13.91 -10.62
CA ASN A 301 12.16 -15.12 -11.44
C ASN A 301 10.84 -15.37 -12.19
N ALA A 302 10.71 -16.51 -12.89
CA ALA A 302 9.49 -16.85 -13.63
C ALA A 302 8.20 -16.85 -12.78
N GLN A 303 8.30 -17.25 -11.50
CA GLN A 303 7.16 -17.23 -10.57
C GLN A 303 6.87 -15.82 -10.06
N GLY A 304 7.91 -15.03 -9.76
CA GLY A 304 7.76 -13.61 -9.42
C GLY A 304 7.12 -12.80 -10.54
N ASN A 305 7.53 -13.02 -11.80
CA ASN A 305 6.91 -12.39 -12.96
C ASN A 305 5.45 -12.77 -13.13
N ARG A 306 5.09 -14.03 -12.86
CA ARG A 306 3.68 -14.44 -12.84
C ARG A 306 2.90 -13.72 -11.75
N LEU A 307 3.46 -13.55 -10.55
CA LEU A 307 2.83 -12.80 -9.47
C LEU A 307 2.56 -11.35 -9.89
N LEU A 308 3.56 -10.63 -10.41
CA LEU A 308 3.42 -9.24 -10.85
C LEU A 308 2.40 -9.11 -11.99
N ALA A 309 2.44 -10.03 -12.97
CA ALA A 309 1.49 -10.06 -14.08
C ALA A 309 0.04 -10.26 -13.60
N GLU A 310 -0.20 -11.12 -12.62
CA GLU A 310 -1.54 -11.31 -12.05
C GLU A 310 -2.04 -10.07 -11.32
N HIS A 311 -1.17 -9.37 -10.59
CA HIS A 311 -1.50 -8.10 -9.95
C HIS A 311 -1.85 -7.01 -10.99
N ALA A 312 -1.06 -6.91 -12.06
CA ALA A 312 -1.34 -5.99 -13.17
C ALA A 312 -2.65 -6.35 -13.89
N ALA A 313 -2.87 -7.62 -14.21
CA ALA A 313 -4.10 -8.10 -14.84
C ALA A 313 -5.34 -7.84 -13.96
N ALA A 314 -5.23 -8.04 -12.64
CA ALA A 314 -6.33 -7.76 -11.71
C ALA A 314 -6.64 -6.26 -11.60
N ALA A 315 -5.63 -5.38 -11.68
CA ALA A 315 -5.84 -3.94 -11.72
C ALA A 315 -6.52 -3.52 -13.03
N LEU A 316 -6.03 -4.01 -14.16
CA LEU A 316 -6.63 -3.81 -15.48
C LEU A 316 -8.09 -4.29 -15.52
N GLU A 317 -8.38 -5.46 -14.97
CA GLU A 317 -9.74 -6.00 -14.89
C GLU A 317 -10.67 -5.15 -14.01
N ARG A 318 -10.18 -4.52 -12.94
CA ARG A 318 -10.99 -3.57 -12.15
C ARG A 318 -11.35 -2.32 -12.95
N VAL A 319 -10.46 -1.88 -13.84
CA VAL A 319 -10.65 -0.69 -14.68
C VAL A 319 -11.55 -0.98 -15.88
N PHE A 320 -11.28 -2.05 -16.62
CA PHE A 320 -11.93 -2.38 -17.89
C PHE A 320 -13.00 -3.48 -17.80
N GLY A 321 -13.16 -4.11 -16.64
CA GLY A 321 -14.05 -5.26 -16.43
C GLY A 321 -13.48 -6.57 -16.99
N GLY A 322 -14.26 -7.66 -16.86
CA GLY A 322 -13.82 -9.01 -17.22
C GLY A 322 -13.56 -9.25 -18.71
N ALA A 323 -13.93 -8.33 -19.60
CA ALA A 323 -13.69 -8.46 -21.05
C ALA A 323 -12.20 -8.38 -21.43
N ILE A 324 -11.37 -7.79 -20.56
CA ILE A 324 -9.93 -7.68 -20.78
C ILE A 324 -9.18 -9.00 -20.53
N ARG A 325 -9.81 -9.97 -19.85
CA ARG A 325 -9.27 -11.31 -19.62
C ARG A 325 -9.89 -12.34 -20.58
N PRO A 326 -9.15 -13.39 -20.97
CA PRO A 326 -9.71 -14.52 -21.68
C PRO A 326 -10.85 -15.13 -20.86
N ARG A 327 -11.94 -15.54 -21.53
CA ARG A 327 -12.96 -16.35 -20.84
C ARG A 327 -12.31 -17.67 -20.43
N PRO A 328 -12.54 -18.16 -19.19
CA PRO A 328 -12.09 -19.49 -18.83
C PRO A 328 -12.69 -20.47 -19.83
N GLU A 329 -11.84 -21.27 -20.49
CA GLU A 329 -12.31 -22.37 -21.32
C GLU A 329 -13.24 -23.22 -20.47
N ARG A 330 -14.49 -23.40 -20.92
CA ARG A 330 -15.35 -24.42 -20.32
C ARG A 330 -14.61 -25.73 -20.59
N ARG A 331 -13.94 -26.28 -19.57
CA ARG A 331 -13.46 -27.66 -19.64
C ARG A 331 -14.69 -28.51 -19.92
N HIS A 332 -14.81 -28.99 -21.15
CA HIS A 332 -15.60 -30.17 -21.42
C HIS A 332 -14.93 -31.28 -20.61
N LEU A 333 -15.49 -31.55 -19.42
CA LEU A 333 -15.20 -32.77 -18.71
C LEU A 333 -15.62 -33.91 -19.66
N PRO A 334 -14.71 -34.84 -20.00
CA PRO A 334 -15.05 -36.00 -20.81
C PRO A 334 -16.11 -36.88 -20.11
#